data_AF-A0A377UTH7-F1
#
_entry.id   AF-A0A377UTH7-F1
#
_cell.length_a   1.000
_cell.length_b   1.000
_cell.length_c   1.000
_cell.angle_alpha   90.00
_cell.angle_beta   90.00
_cell.angle_gamma   90.00
#
_symmetry.space_group_name_H-M   'P 1'
#
loop_
_entity.id
_entity.type
_entity.pdbx_description
1 polymer ?
#
loop_
_entity_poly.entity_id
_entity_poly.type
_entity_poly.pdbx_seq_one_letter_code
_entity_poly.pdbx_strand_id
1 'polypeptide(L)'
;MTLTWGNVSAVDREKGVFVIKPSGVDYRVMTADDMVVVSLESGEVVEGNKKPSSDTPTHRLLYQAFPTLGGIVHTHSRHATIWAQAGQSIPATGTTHADYFYGPVPCTRLMTDAEINGDYEWETGNVIVETFRQQGIDPAQMPGVLVHSHGPFAWGKNAEDAVHNAIVLEEIAYMGIFCRQLAPQLPAMQQTLLDKHYLRKHGPKPTTANNHPARAALSRARALRHLVAWIRRKPQSGATLAPNTCIKPQHPS
;
A
#
# COMPACT_ATOMS: atom_id res chain seq x y z
N MET A 1 2.81 -7.37 9.24
CA MET A 1 1.40 -7.80 9.25
C MET A 1 1.19 -8.78 10.37
N THR A 2 0.05 -8.70 11.03
CA THR A 2 -0.37 -9.62 12.09
C THR A 2 -1.56 -10.42 11.54
N LEU A 3 -1.67 -11.71 11.90
CA LEU A 3 -2.74 -12.61 11.44
C LEU A 3 -2.84 -12.69 9.90
N THR A 4 -4.06 -12.68 9.37
CA THR A 4 -4.38 -12.81 7.94
C THR A 4 -4.65 -11.45 7.28
N TRP A 5 -4.34 -10.33 7.93
CA TRP A 5 -4.69 -8.99 7.44
C TRP A 5 -3.97 -8.59 6.15
N GLY A 6 -4.59 -7.64 5.47
CA GLY A 6 -4.22 -7.04 4.19
C GLY A 6 -4.04 -8.03 3.05
N ASN A 7 -3.67 -7.49 1.90
CA ASN A 7 -3.70 -8.21 0.63
C ASN A 7 -2.87 -7.46 -0.41
N VAL A 8 -2.51 -8.19 -1.45
CA VAL A 8 -1.73 -7.68 -2.58
C VAL A 8 -2.37 -8.19 -3.85
N SER A 9 -2.40 -7.36 -4.88
CA SER A 9 -2.79 -7.76 -6.23
C SER A 9 -1.83 -7.22 -7.29
N ALA A 10 -1.86 -7.83 -8.47
CA ALA A 10 -1.18 -7.36 -9.68
C ALA A 10 -2.10 -7.51 -10.90
N VAL A 11 -2.06 -6.54 -11.80
CA VAL A 11 -2.92 -6.49 -13.00
C VAL A 11 -2.16 -6.92 -14.26
N ASP A 12 -2.84 -7.64 -15.13
CA ASP A 12 -2.45 -7.94 -16.51
C ASP A 12 -3.46 -7.26 -17.44
N ARG A 13 -3.11 -6.06 -17.91
CA ARG A 13 -4.00 -5.21 -18.72
C ARG A 13 -4.23 -5.78 -20.12
N GLU A 14 -3.24 -6.45 -20.71
CA GLU A 14 -3.39 -7.08 -22.03
C GLU A 14 -4.47 -8.16 -22.01
N LYS A 15 -4.63 -8.84 -20.86
CA LYS A 15 -5.65 -9.87 -20.67
C LYS A 15 -6.92 -9.38 -19.99
N GLY A 16 -6.99 -8.11 -19.57
CA GLY A 16 -8.15 -7.56 -18.88
C GLY A 16 -8.44 -8.23 -17.52
N VAL A 17 -7.41 -8.70 -16.80
CA VAL A 17 -7.57 -9.39 -15.50
C VAL A 17 -6.58 -8.88 -14.46
N PHE A 18 -6.85 -9.15 -13.19
CA PHE A 18 -5.87 -9.02 -12.12
C PHE A 18 -5.88 -10.23 -11.19
N VAL A 19 -4.76 -10.47 -10.53
CA VAL A 19 -4.58 -11.58 -9.60
C VAL A 19 -4.50 -11.03 -8.19
N ILE A 20 -5.27 -11.59 -7.25
CA ILE A 20 -5.35 -11.12 -5.86
C ILE A 20 -5.27 -12.27 -4.86
N LYS A 21 -4.76 -11.96 -3.67
CA LYS A 21 -4.73 -12.85 -2.50
C LYS A 21 -6.13 -13.46 -2.23
N PRO A 22 -6.23 -14.76 -1.88
CA PRO A 22 -7.47 -15.34 -1.40
C PRO A 22 -7.85 -14.86 0.00
N SER A 23 -9.15 -14.83 0.29
CA SER A 23 -9.65 -14.56 1.63
C SER A 23 -9.41 -15.75 2.58
N GLY A 24 -9.12 -15.46 3.84
CA GLY A 24 -9.07 -16.47 4.91
C GLY A 24 -7.87 -17.43 4.90
N VAL A 25 -6.89 -17.27 4.02
CA VAL A 25 -5.70 -18.14 3.96
C VAL A 25 -4.52 -17.52 4.70
N ASP A 26 -3.92 -18.25 5.66
CA ASP A 26 -2.69 -17.84 6.35
C ASP A 26 -1.53 -17.77 5.34
N TYR A 27 -0.77 -16.67 5.40
CA TYR A 27 0.39 -16.43 4.54
C TYR A 27 1.45 -17.55 4.58
N ARG A 28 1.55 -18.29 5.69
CA ARG A 28 2.50 -19.41 5.87
C ARG A 28 2.19 -20.62 5.00
N VAL A 29 0.91 -20.87 4.74
CA VAL A 29 0.46 -22.03 3.95
C VAL A 29 0.10 -21.66 2.51
N MET A 30 -0.09 -20.37 2.23
CA MET A 30 -0.48 -19.85 0.93
C MET A 30 0.50 -20.25 -0.19
N THR A 31 -0.05 -20.79 -1.27
CA THR A 31 0.65 -21.24 -2.47
C THR A 31 0.26 -20.38 -3.68
N ALA A 32 0.99 -20.55 -4.80
CA ALA A 32 0.65 -19.89 -6.06
C ALA A 32 -0.73 -20.29 -6.59
N ASP A 33 -1.16 -21.52 -6.35
CA ASP A 33 -2.44 -22.06 -6.83
C ASP A 33 -3.63 -21.55 -6.00
N ASP A 34 -3.36 -20.92 -4.85
CA ASP A 34 -4.39 -20.33 -4.00
C ASP A 34 -4.85 -18.95 -4.47
N MET A 35 -4.08 -18.32 -5.36
CA MET A 35 -4.34 -16.98 -5.86
C MET A 35 -5.55 -16.98 -6.81
N VAL A 36 -6.32 -15.90 -6.76
CA VAL A 36 -7.57 -15.78 -7.53
C VAL A 36 -7.40 -14.78 -8.66
N VAL A 37 -7.78 -15.17 -9.87
CA VAL A 37 -7.80 -14.34 -11.07
C VAL A 37 -9.19 -13.75 -11.22
N VAL A 38 -9.26 -12.42 -11.33
CA VAL A 38 -10.51 -11.66 -11.37
C VAL A 38 -10.53 -10.79 -12.62
N SER A 39 -11.69 -10.73 -13.27
CA SER A 39 -11.93 -9.85 -14.42
C SER A 39 -11.82 -8.39 -14.02
N LEU A 40 -11.02 -7.62 -14.74
CA LEU A 40 -10.92 -6.18 -14.53
C LEU A 40 -12.22 -5.46 -14.92
N GLU A 41 -12.91 -5.96 -15.95
CA GLU A 41 -14.13 -5.35 -16.46
C GLU A 41 -15.33 -5.65 -15.57
N SER A 42 -15.58 -6.92 -15.21
CA SER A 42 -16.80 -7.34 -14.53
C SER A 42 -16.63 -7.61 -13.03
N GLY A 43 -15.41 -7.88 -12.56
CA GLY A 43 -15.15 -8.31 -11.18
C GLY A 43 -15.44 -9.79 -10.92
N GLU A 44 -15.85 -10.54 -11.95
CA GLU A 44 -16.07 -11.98 -11.87
C GLU A 44 -14.76 -12.75 -11.67
N VAL A 45 -14.83 -13.87 -10.94
CA VAL A 45 -13.70 -14.79 -10.82
C VAL A 45 -13.53 -15.53 -12.14
N VAL A 46 -12.40 -15.31 -12.80
CA VAL A 46 -12.03 -15.97 -14.07
C VAL A 46 -11.37 -17.32 -13.77
N GLU A 47 -10.59 -17.40 -12.69
CA GLU A 47 -9.89 -18.62 -12.31
C GLU A 47 -9.51 -18.62 -10.82
N GLY A 48 -9.58 -19.79 -10.19
CA GLY A 48 -9.17 -20.01 -8.79
C GLY A 48 -10.25 -20.76 -8.00
N ASN A 49 -9.81 -21.64 -7.09
CA ASN A 49 -10.71 -22.47 -6.29
C ASN A 49 -11.02 -21.87 -4.91
N LYS A 50 -10.62 -20.61 -4.68
CA LYS A 50 -10.77 -19.91 -3.41
C LYS A 50 -11.54 -18.63 -3.61
N LYS A 51 -12.18 -18.16 -2.54
CA LYS A 51 -12.82 -16.84 -2.52
C LYS A 51 -11.72 -15.76 -2.60
N PRO A 52 -11.83 -14.76 -3.48
CA PRO A 52 -10.88 -13.64 -3.50
C PRO A 52 -11.00 -12.80 -2.22
N SER A 53 -10.02 -11.93 -1.96
CA SER A 53 -10.05 -10.97 -0.84
C SER A 53 -11.38 -10.20 -0.79
N SER A 54 -11.85 -9.82 0.40
CA SER A 54 -13.00 -8.89 0.53
C SER A 54 -12.75 -7.59 -0.24
N ASP A 55 -11.51 -7.09 -0.19
CA ASP A 55 -11.12 -5.78 -0.78
C ASP A 55 -10.92 -5.83 -2.31
N THR A 56 -11.33 -6.92 -2.96
CA THR A 56 -11.27 -7.08 -4.42
C THR A 56 -11.97 -5.94 -5.17
N PRO A 57 -13.17 -5.46 -4.75
CA PRO A 57 -13.82 -4.31 -5.41
C PRO A 57 -12.96 -3.05 -5.36
N THR A 58 -12.31 -2.74 -4.23
CA THR A 58 -11.41 -1.58 -4.11
C THR A 58 -10.24 -1.70 -5.08
N HIS A 59 -9.58 -2.86 -5.14
CA HIS A 59 -8.46 -3.08 -6.06
C HIS A 59 -8.89 -2.93 -7.53
N ARG A 60 -10.04 -3.50 -7.89
CA ARG A 60 -10.58 -3.40 -9.25
C ARG A 60 -10.84 -1.94 -9.64
N LEU A 61 -11.54 -1.20 -8.78
CA LEU A 61 -11.85 0.20 -9.04
C LEU A 61 -10.57 1.02 -9.23
N LEU A 62 -9.57 0.86 -8.35
CA LEU A 62 -8.32 1.60 -8.46
C LEU A 62 -7.56 1.28 -9.76
N TYR A 63 -7.55 0.03 -10.23
CA TYR A 63 -6.96 -0.30 -11.54
C TYR A 63 -7.71 0.33 -12.72
N GLN A 64 -9.05 0.45 -12.63
CA GLN A 64 -9.87 1.10 -13.65
C GLN A 64 -9.67 2.62 -13.65
N ALA A 65 -9.65 3.23 -12.46
CA ALA A 65 -9.53 4.67 -12.31
C ALA A 65 -8.12 5.19 -12.60
N PHE A 66 -7.09 4.39 -12.32
CA PHE A 66 -5.69 4.78 -12.44
C PHE A 66 -4.92 3.80 -13.37
N PRO A 67 -4.84 4.10 -14.69
CA PRO A 67 -4.25 3.20 -15.68
C PRO A 67 -2.76 2.89 -15.51
N THR A 68 -2.02 3.66 -14.71
CA THR A 68 -0.58 3.49 -14.50
C THR A 68 -0.23 2.46 -13.42
N LEU A 69 -1.19 2.04 -12.58
CA LEU A 69 -0.95 1.12 -11.46
C LEU A 69 -0.76 -0.31 -11.94
N GLY A 70 0.37 -0.95 -11.67
CA GLY A 70 0.61 -2.36 -11.98
C GLY A 70 0.47 -3.32 -10.80
N GLY A 71 0.50 -2.81 -9.56
CA GLY A 71 0.26 -3.57 -8.34
C GLY A 71 -0.33 -2.70 -7.25
N ILE A 72 -1.12 -3.31 -6.36
CA ILE A 72 -1.77 -2.64 -5.23
C ILE A 72 -1.55 -3.48 -3.97
N VAL A 73 -1.29 -2.80 -2.86
CA VAL A 73 -1.11 -3.36 -1.53
C VAL A 73 -2.05 -2.63 -0.57
N HIS A 74 -2.86 -3.40 0.15
CA HIS A 74 -3.59 -2.92 1.32
C HIS A 74 -3.03 -3.57 2.57
N THR A 75 -2.83 -2.78 3.63
CA THR A 75 -2.38 -3.29 4.93
C THR A 75 -3.03 -2.50 6.06
N HIS A 76 -2.96 -3.04 7.27
CA HIS A 76 -3.15 -2.27 8.51
C HIS A 76 -1.81 -2.14 9.23
N SER A 77 -0.80 -1.57 8.54
CA SER A 77 0.50 -1.30 9.15
C SER A 77 0.35 -0.24 10.23
N ARG A 78 1.01 -0.44 11.38
CA ARG A 78 0.60 0.17 12.65
C ARG A 78 0.63 1.68 12.58
N HIS A 79 1.70 2.26 12.08
CA HIS A 79 1.89 3.71 12.10
C HIS A 79 1.08 4.40 11.01
N ALA A 80 1.03 3.85 9.79
CA ALA A 80 0.17 4.39 8.75
C ALA A 80 -1.32 4.32 9.14
N THR A 81 -1.75 3.24 9.79
CA THR A 81 -3.11 3.12 10.36
C THR A 81 -3.36 4.12 11.49
N ILE A 82 -2.37 4.46 12.33
CA ILE A 82 -2.53 5.53 13.34
C ILE A 82 -2.89 6.87 12.66
N TRP A 83 -2.19 7.25 11.59
CA TRP A 83 -2.51 8.47 10.84
C TRP A 83 -3.90 8.41 10.19
N ALA A 84 -4.25 7.27 9.61
CA ALA A 84 -5.57 7.04 9.01
C ALA A 84 -6.70 7.17 10.04
N GLN A 85 -6.53 6.58 11.22
CA GLN A 85 -7.48 6.68 12.34
C GLN A 85 -7.56 8.10 12.92
N ALA A 86 -6.45 8.83 12.89
CA ALA A 86 -6.42 10.24 13.28
C ALA A 86 -7.04 11.17 12.22
N GLY A 87 -7.37 10.67 11.02
CA GLY A 87 -7.92 11.48 9.94
C GLY A 87 -6.94 12.51 9.36
N GLN A 88 -5.65 12.19 9.36
CA GLN A 88 -4.59 13.14 9.03
C GLN A 88 -3.69 12.65 7.91
N SER A 89 -3.45 13.53 6.93
CA SER A 89 -2.43 13.34 5.90
C SER A 89 -1.02 13.37 6.51
N ILE A 90 -0.08 12.60 5.94
CA ILE A 90 1.33 12.58 6.37
C ILE A 90 2.09 13.67 5.60
N PRO A 91 2.59 14.74 6.25
CA PRO A 91 3.34 15.79 5.58
C PRO A 91 4.75 15.31 5.19
N ALA A 92 5.24 15.76 4.03
CA ALA A 92 6.61 15.50 3.61
C ALA A 92 7.59 16.36 4.43
N THR A 93 8.34 15.73 5.34
CA THR A 93 9.28 16.42 6.24
C THR A 93 10.72 15.92 6.13
N GLY A 94 10.99 14.95 5.24
CA GLY A 94 12.31 14.37 5.08
C GLY A 94 12.53 13.75 3.70
N THR A 95 13.80 13.57 3.34
CA THR A 95 14.20 13.05 2.03
C THR A 95 13.81 11.59 1.80
N THR A 96 13.68 10.78 2.86
CA THR A 96 13.12 9.43 2.80
C THR A 96 11.71 9.42 2.23
N HIS A 97 10.89 10.41 2.59
CA HIS A 97 9.55 10.61 2.02
C HIS A 97 9.64 11.05 0.56
N ALA A 98 10.41 12.09 0.28
CA ALA A 98 10.52 12.69 -1.06
C ALA A 98 11.05 11.72 -2.13
N ASP A 99 11.82 10.70 -1.74
CA ASP A 99 12.31 9.68 -2.67
C ASP A 99 11.18 8.79 -3.26
N TYR A 100 9.98 8.78 -2.67
CA TYR A 100 8.88 7.87 -3.03
C TYR A 100 7.53 8.56 -3.23
N PHE A 101 7.24 9.62 -2.46
CA PHE A 101 5.95 10.32 -2.49
C PHE A 101 6.17 11.81 -2.78
N TYR A 102 5.59 12.30 -3.87
CA TYR A 102 5.76 13.69 -4.30
C TYR A 102 4.75 14.62 -3.61
N GLY A 103 5.05 15.03 -2.37
CA GLY A 103 4.17 15.86 -1.56
C GLY A 103 3.56 15.10 -0.36
N PRO A 104 2.56 15.66 0.34
CA PRO A 104 1.94 14.99 1.48
C PRO A 104 1.18 13.74 1.03
N VAL A 105 1.27 12.64 1.80
CA VAL A 105 0.43 11.45 1.56
C VAL A 105 -0.99 11.77 2.03
N PRO A 106 -1.99 11.77 1.13
CA PRO A 106 -3.33 12.22 1.48
C PRO A 106 -4.05 11.22 2.38
N CYS A 107 -4.82 11.75 3.34
CA CYS A 107 -5.89 11.03 4.00
C CYS A 107 -7.23 11.39 3.34
N THR A 108 -8.07 10.39 3.09
CA THR A 108 -9.42 10.63 2.59
C THR A 108 -10.27 11.38 3.63
N ARG A 109 -11.39 11.94 3.18
CA ARG A 109 -12.48 12.29 4.09
C ARG A 109 -13.10 11.03 4.73
N LEU A 110 -13.95 11.26 5.74
CA LEU A 110 -14.88 10.23 6.22
C LEU A 110 -15.81 9.80 5.08
N MET A 111 -16.11 8.50 5.02
CA MET A 111 -17.19 7.99 4.19
C MET A 111 -18.54 8.38 4.79
N THR A 112 -19.54 8.60 3.94
CA THR A 112 -20.92 8.84 4.36
C THR A 112 -21.60 7.53 4.78
N ASP A 113 -22.69 7.62 5.54
CA ASP A 113 -23.47 6.42 5.92
C ASP A 113 -23.99 5.66 4.70
N ALA A 114 -24.34 6.35 3.62
CA ALA A 114 -24.78 5.72 2.38
C ALA A 114 -23.64 4.93 1.71
N GLU A 115 -22.43 5.50 1.67
CA GLU A 115 -21.23 4.83 1.14
C GLU A 115 -20.84 3.61 2.00
N ILE A 116 -20.99 3.71 3.32
CA ILE A 116 -20.65 2.63 4.26
C ILE A 116 -21.65 1.47 4.17
N ASN A 117 -22.94 1.77 4.10
CA ASN A 117 -24.00 0.75 4.10
C ASN A 117 -24.32 0.20 2.69
N GLY A 118 -23.72 0.75 1.64
CA GLY A 118 -23.82 0.28 0.26
C GLY A 118 -22.73 -0.73 -0.10
N ASP A 119 -22.18 -0.60 -1.31
CA ASP A 119 -21.05 -1.42 -1.79
C ASP A 119 -19.74 -0.94 -1.16
N TYR A 120 -19.57 -1.16 0.15
CA TYR A 120 -18.54 -0.57 0.99
C TYR A 120 -17.12 -0.58 0.40
N GLU A 121 -16.64 -1.72 -0.12
CA GLU A 121 -15.30 -1.81 -0.69
C GLU A 121 -15.17 -1.04 -2.02
N TRP A 122 -16.25 -1.01 -2.81
CA TRP A 122 -16.29 -0.20 -4.03
C TRP A 122 -16.30 1.29 -3.68
N GLU A 123 -17.14 1.70 -2.74
CA GLU A 123 -17.22 3.08 -2.28
C GLU A 123 -15.94 3.56 -1.60
N THR A 124 -15.23 2.68 -0.90
CA THR A 124 -13.88 2.97 -0.40
C THR A 124 -12.94 3.37 -1.54
N GLY A 125 -13.01 2.67 -2.69
CA GLY A 125 -12.24 3.04 -3.87
C GLY A 125 -12.71 4.35 -4.51
N ASN A 126 -14.02 4.63 -4.54
CA ASN A 126 -14.56 5.91 -5.02
C ASN A 126 -14.03 7.08 -4.19
N VAL A 127 -14.03 6.96 -2.86
CA VAL A 127 -13.53 8.01 -1.95
C VAL A 127 -12.03 8.23 -2.12
N ILE A 128 -11.24 7.18 -2.38
CA ILE A 128 -9.83 7.34 -2.77
C ILE A 128 -9.72 8.12 -4.07
N VAL A 129 -10.46 7.74 -5.11
CA VAL A 129 -10.41 8.40 -6.43
C VAL A 129 -10.85 9.86 -6.35
N GLU A 130 -11.91 10.14 -5.60
CA GLU A 130 -12.38 11.49 -5.29
C GLU A 130 -11.27 12.32 -4.65
N THR A 131 -10.59 11.78 -3.64
CA THR A 131 -9.51 12.46 -2.92
C THR A 131 -8.41 12.92 -3.87
N PHE A 132 -7.95 12.05 -4.78
CA PHE A 132 -6.90 12.40 -5.75
C PHE A 132 -7.37 13.43 -6.76
N ARG A 133 -8.59 13.30 -7.28
CA ARG A 133 -9.16 14.23 -8.26
C ARG A 133 -9.38 15.61 -7.67
N GLN A 134 -9.99 15.71 -6.49
CA GLN A 134 -10.28 16.99 -5.84
C GLN A 134 -9.01 17.72 -5.41
N GLN A 135 -7.98 17.00 -4.97
CA GLN A 135 -6.71 17.60 -4.55
C GLN A 135 -5.72 17.80 -5.72
N GLY A 136 -6.07 17.38 -6.94
CA GLY A 136 -5.20 17.51 -8.11
C GLY A 136 -3.89 16.71 -8.00
N ILE A 137 -3.93 15.56 -7.32
CA ILE A 137 -2.76 14.71 -7.08
C ILE A 137 -2.64 13.67 -8.21
N ASP A 138 -1.46 13.56 -8.82
CA ASP A 138 -1.18 12.48 -9.76
C ASP A 138 -0.91 11.16 -9.01
N PRO A 139 -1.74 10.11 -9.20
CA PRO A 139 -1.53 8.81 -8.55
C PRO A 139 -0.23 8.13 -8.97
N ALA A 140 0.36 8.46 -10.12
CA ALA A 140 1.70 7.97 -10.50
C ALA A 140 2.80 8.62 -9.65
N GLN A 141 2.56 9.82 -9.12
CA GLN A 141 3.51 10.56 -8.28
C GLN A 141 3.32 10.37 -6.77
N MET A 142 2.15 9.89 -6.39
CA MET A 142 1.76 9.63 -5.01
C MET A 142 1.31 8.16 -4.85
N PRO A 143 2.25 7.21 -4.71
CA PRO A 143 1.97 5.77 -4.68
C PRO A 143 1.33 5.27 -3.37
N GLY A 144 0.49 6.07 -2.73
CA GLY A 144 -0.21 5.69 -1.51
C GLY A 144 -1.20 6.73 -0.99
N VAL A 145 -2.10 6.26 -0.13
CA VAL A 145 -3.21 7.00 0.47
C VAL A 145 -3.60 6.37 1.80
N LEU A 146 -4.14 7.17 2.70
CA LEU A 146 -4.76 6.71 3.93
C LEU A 146 -6.28 6.80 3.82
N VAL A 147 -6.99 5.72 4.07
CA VAL A 147 -8.47 5.75 4.16
C VAL A 147 -8.84 6.07 5.61
N HIS A 148 -9.56 7.16 5.81
CA HIS A 148 -9.95 7.65 7.13
C HIS A 148 -10.59 6.54 7.98
N SER A 149 -10.13 6.40 9.23
CA SER A 149 -10.60 5.38 10.19
C SER A 149 -10.34 3.92 9.79
N HIS A 150 -9.59 3.66 8.72
CA HIS A 150 -9.33 2.31 8.20
C HIS A 150 -7.83 1.99 8.16
N GLY A 151 -7.12 2.39 7.09
CA GLY A 151 -5.72 2.03 6.91
C GLY A 151 -5.14 2.47 5.57
N PRO A 152 -3.85 2.18 5.32
CA PRO A 152 -3.18 2.54 4.09
C PRO A 152 -3.56 1.66 2.89
N PHE A 153 -3.63 2.29 1.72
CA PHE A 153 -3.48 1.66 0.42
C PHE A 153 -2.22 2.22 -0.25
N ALA A 154 -1.44 1.35 -0.90
CA ALA A 154 -0.25 1.70 -1.65
C ALA A 154 -0.25 0.99 -3.00
N TRP A 155 0.45 1.55 -3.98
CA TRP A 155 0.53 0.97 -5.31
C TRP A 155 1.88 1.23 -5.97
N GLY A 156 2.11 0.60 -7.12
CA GLY A 156 3.36 0.72 -7.86
C GLY A 156 3.26 0.12 -9.26
N LYS A 157 4.38 0.07 -9.97
CA LYS A 157 4.48 -0.47 -11.35
C LYS A 157 4.20 -1.96 -11.45
N ASN A 158 4.29 -2.69 -10.34
CA ASN A 158 4.00 -4.11 -10.18
C ASN A 158 3.82 -4.42 -8.69
N ALA A 159 3.52 -5.67 -8.33
CA ALA A 159 3.30 -6.05 -6.93
C ALA A 159 4.51 -5.79 -6.02
N GLU A 160 5.74 -6.02 -6.50
CA GLU A 160 6.97 -5.80 -5.71
C GLU A 160 7.20 -4.31 -5.44
N ASP A 161 7.02 -3.48 -6.46
CA ASP A 161 7.12 -2.02 -6.34
C ASP A 161 6.05 -1.44 -5.40
N ALA A 162 4.81 -1.93 -5.50
CA ALA A 162 3.71 -1.55 -4.60
C ALA A 162 3.99 -1.89 -3.14
N VAL A 163 4.59 -3.05 -2.90
CA VAL A 163 5.08 -3.46 -1.59
C VAL A 163 6.15 -2.53 -1.06
N HIS A 164 7.14 -2.19 -1.89
CA HIS A 164 8.21 -1.28 -1.47
C HIS A 164 7.63 0.06 -1.03
N ASN A 165 6.70 0.62 -1.81
CA ASN A 165 5.99 1.85 -1.46
C ASN A 165 5.19 1.69 -0.16
N ALA A 166 4.52 0.55 0.07
CA ALA A 166 3.81 0.28 1.32
C ALA A 166 4.73 0.22 2.55
N ILE A 167 5.94 -0.33 2.42
CA ILE A 167 6.94 -0.37 3.50
C ILE A 167 7.42 1.05 3.80
N VAL A 168 7.76 1.83 2.75
CA VAL A 168 8.20 3.22 2.95
C VAL A 168 7.09 4.06 3.56
N LEU A 169 5.83 3.87 3.16
CA LEU A 169 4.67 4.54 3.75
C LEU A 169 4.59 4.33 5.26
N GLU A 170 4.81 3.09 5.73
CA GLU A 170 4.86 2.79 7.16
C GLU A 170 6.05 3.47 7.87
N GLU A 171 7.22 3.51 7.24
CA GLU A 171 8.42 4.15 7.81
C GLU A 171 8.25 5.68 7.95
N ILE A 172 7.71 6.34 6.92
CA ILE A 172 7.45 7.78 6.97
C ILE A 172 6.33 8.12 7.94
N ALA A 173 5.33 7.24 8.09
CA ALA A 173 4.28 7.39 9.09
C ALA A 173 4.85 7.28 10.52
N TYR A 174 5.75 6.33 10.77
CA TYR A 174 6.45 6.17 12.04
C TYR A 174 7.27 7.42 12.39
N MET A 175 8.18 7.82 11.50
CA MET A 175 9.04 8.98 11.73
C MET A 175 8.22 10.26 11.89
N GLY A 176 7.18 10.44 11.07
CA GLY A 176 6.32 11.63 11.10
C GLY A 176 5.68 11.89 12.46
N ILE A 177 5.25 10.84 13.18
CA ILE A 177 4.67 10.96 14.53
C ILE A 177 5.69 11.58 15.48
N PHE A 178 6.91 11.03 15.54
CA PHE A 178 7.92 11.47 16.49
C PHE A 178 8.59 12.79 16.08
N CYS A 179 8.72 13.08 14.78
CA CYS A 179 9.13 14.40 14.31
C CYS A 179 8.14 15.48 14.77
N ARG A 180 6.83 15.23 14.68
CA ARG A 180 5.80 16.15 15.20
C ARG A 180 5.85 16.27 16.72
N GLN A 181 6.14 15.19 17.44
CA GLN A 181 6.31 15.25 18.90
C GLN A 181 7.50 16.15 19.29
N LEU A 182 8.62 16.06 18.58
CA LEU A 182 9.81 16.87 18.83
C LEU A 182 9.62 18.33 18.41
N ALA A 183 8.91 18.56 17.31
CA ALA A 183 8.66 19.89 16.74
C ALA A 183 7.20 20.00 16.25
N PRO A 184 6.25 20.37 17.13
CA PRO A 184 4.83 20.39 16.78
C PRO A 184 4.46 21.40 15.69
N GLN A 185 5.27 22.45 15.51
CA GLN A 185 5.13 23.46 14.45
C GLN A 185 6.13 23.25 13.30
N LEU A 186 6.71 22.05 13.15
CA LEU A 186 7.64 21.76 12.06
C LEU A 186 6.97 22.01 10.70
N PRO A 187 7.50 22.89 9.84
CA PRO A 187 6.98 23.07 8.50
C PRO A 187 7.28 21.84 7.63
N ALA A 188 6.59 21.73 6.49
CA ALA A 188 6.99 20.78 5.46
C ALA A 188 8.43 21.05 4.99
N MET A 189 9.07 20.04 4.40
CA MET A 189 10.39 20.18 3.82
C MET A 189 10.40 21.22 2.70
N GLN A 190 11.59 21.79 2.43
CA GLN A 190 11.77 22.73 1.33
C GLN A 190 11.38 22.10 -0.02
N GLN A 191 10.59 22.81 -0.83
CA GLN A 191 10.15 22.31 -2.14
C GLN A 191 11.33 21.90 -3.04
N THR A 192 12.39 22.71 -3.08
CA THR A 192 13.61 22.39 -3.85
C THR A 192 14.24 21.05 -3.45
N LEU A 193 14.19 20.69 -2.16
CA LEU A 193 14.74 19.42 -1.67
C LEU A 193 13.82 18.26 -2.02
N LEU A 194 12.50 18.49 -1.99
CA LEU A 194 11.49 17.51 -2.38
C LEU A 194 11.64 17.18 -3.87
N ASP A 195 11.66 18.20 -4.73
CA ASP A 195 11.85 18.07 -6.19
C ASP A 195 13.14 17.32 -6.51
N LYS A 196 14.25 17.71 -5.87
CA LYS A 196 15.55 17.09 -6.08
C LYS A 196 15.53 15.59 -5.81
N HIS A 197 14.87 15.16 -4.75
CA HIS A 197 14.83 13.74 -4.37
C HIS A 197 13.88 12.93 -5.26
N TYR A 198 12.67 13.44 -5.47
CA TYR A 198 11.66 12.75 -6.26
C TYR A 198 12.06 12.65 -7.73
N LEU A 199 12.38 13.79 -8.37
CA LEU A 199 12.69 13.86 -9.80
C LEU A 199 14.02 13.18 -10.15
N ARG A 200 14.96 13.04 -9.21
CA ARG A 200 16.19 12.26 -9.42
C ARG A 200 15.90 10.78 -9.69
N LYS A 201 14.86 10.22 -9.07
CA LYS A 201 14.48 8.80 -9.25
C LYS A 201 13.46 8.60 -10.37
N HIS A 202 12.49 9.51 -10.47
CA HIS A 202 11.28 9.34 -11.29
C HIS A 202 11.12 10.39 -12.41
N GLY A 203 11.97 11.41 -12.43
CA GLY A 203 11.96 12.44 -13.46
C GLY A 203 12.53 11.95 -14.79
N PRO A 204 12.36 12.74 -15.87
CA PRO A 204 12.91 12.40 -17.18
C PRO A 204 14.43 12.24 -17.09
N LYS A 205 14.91 11.05 -17.45
CA LYS A 205 16.36 10.80 -17.53
C LYS A 205 16.95 11.58 -18.71
N PRO A 206 18.11 12.25 -18.55
CA PRO A 206 18.80 12.85 -19.68
C PRO A 206 19.04 11.80 -20.76
N THR A 207 18.81 12.19 -22.02
CA THR A 207 18.85 11.35 -23.22
C THR A 207 20.27 10.92 -23.57
N THR A 208 20.87 10.07 -22.74
CA THR A 208 22.10 9.33 -23.06
C THR A 208 22.03 7.92 -22.48
N ALA A 209 21.09 7.12 -22.95
CA ALA A 209 21.14 5.67 -22.83
C ALA A 209 20.19 5.04 -23.86
N ASN A 210 20.75 4.29 -24.81
CA ASN A 210 20.01 3.34 -25.62
C ASN A 210 19.29 2.36 -24.69
N ASN A 211 18.01 2.57 -24.45
CA ASN A 211 17.16 1.57 -23.79
C ASN A 211 16.31 0.90 -24.86
N HIS A 212 16.66 -0.34 -25.17
CA HIS A 212 15.72 -1.30 -25.75
C HIS A 212 14.45 -1.34 -24.88
N PRO A 213 13.25 -1.38 -25.47
CA PRO A 213 12.02 -1.52 -24.71
C PRO A 213 12.01 -2.90 -24.05
N ALA A 214 12.21 -2.94 -22.73
CA ALA A 214 12.05 -4.16 -21.96
C ALA A 214 10.57 -4.53 -21.92
N ARG A 215 10.18 -5.50 -22.77
CA ARG A 215 8.94 -6.26 -22.63
C ARG A 215 8.90 -6.91 -21.25
N ALA A 216 8.06 -6.41 -20.36
CA ALA A 216 7.70 -7.10 -19.12
C ALA A 216 6.25 -7.57 -19.18
N ALA A 217 5.94 -8.44 -20.14
CA ALA A 217 4.80 -9.34 -20.00
C ALA A 217 5.15 -10.34 -18.89
N LEU A 218 4.54 -10.18 -17.71
CA LEU A 218 4.63 -11.20 -16.67
C LEU A 218 3.79 -12.40 -17.13
N SER A 219 4.44 -13.54 -17.39
CA SER A 219 3.69 -14.79 -17.50
C SER A 219 2.97 -15.05 -16.18
N ARG A 220 1.76 -15.62 -16.26
CA ARG A 220 0.92 -15.98 -15.10
C ARG A 220 1.72 -16.67 -13.98
N ALA A 221 2.57 -17.63 -14.34
CA ALA A 221 3.45 -18.33 -13.41
C ALA A 221 4.51 -17.42 -12.76
N ARG A 222 5.01 -16.40 -13.46
CA ARG A 222 6.01 -15.45 -12.94
C ARG A 222 5.38 -14.48 -11.96
N ALA A 223 4.23 -13.88 -12.28
CA ALA A 223 3.51 -13.00 -11.35
C ALA A 223 3.13 -13.72 -10.05
N LEU A 224 2.59 -14.93 -10.16
CA LEU A 224 2.20 -15.79 -9.04
C LEU A 224 3.41 -16.22 -8.19
N ARG A 225 4.51 -16.65 -8.83
CA ARG A 225 5.73 -17.05 -8.12
C ARG A 225 6.41 -15.89 -7.42
N HIS A 226 6.48 -14.70 -8.03
CA HIS A 226 7.08 -13.53 -7.39
C HIS A 226 6.22 -13.06 -6.21
N LEU A 227 4.91 -12.99 -6.38
CA LEU A 227 4.00 -12.57 -5.32
C LEU A 227 4.05 -13.52 -4.12
N VAL A 228 3.98 -14.83 -4.36
CA VAL A 228 4.02 -15.85 -3.29
C VAL A 228 5.42 -16.00 -2.67
N ALA A 229 6.48 -16.00 -3.48
CA ALA A 229 7.85 -16.06 -2.94
C ALA A 229 8.19 -14.81 -2.10
N TRP A 230 7.67 -13.64 -2.49
CA TRP A 230 7.83 -12.43 -1.70
C TRP A 230 7.04 -12.50 -0.39
N ILE A 231 5.76 -12.88 -0.43
CA ILE A 231 4.91 -13.08 0.76
C ILE A 231 5.59 -14.02 1.77
N ARG A 232 6.24 -15.08 1.29
CA ARG A 232 6.91 -16.10 2.13
C ARG A 232 8.29 -15.68 2.66
N ARG A 233 8.93 -14.64 2.13
CA ARG A 233 10.34 -14.29 2.44
C ARG A 233 10.53 -13.38 3.66
N LYS A 234 9.49 -12.93 4.37
CA LYS A 234 9.69 -12.07 5.56
C LYS A 234 10.09 -12.87 6.80
N PRO A 235 11.19 -12.52 7.49
CA PRO A 235 11.44 -12.98 8.84
C PRO A 235 10.40 -12.35 9.78
N GLN A 236 9.83 -13.16 10.67
CA GLN A 236 8.99 -12.62 11.73
C GLN A 236 9.87 -11.87 12.73
N SER A 237 9.59 -10.59 12.96
CA SER A 237 9.97 -9.94 14.22
C SER A 237 9.10 -10.54 15.33
N GLY A 238 9.49 -11.72 15.78
CA GLY A 238 8.90 -12.44 16.89
C GLY A 238 10.03 -12.90 17.79
N ALA A 239 10.72 -11.95 18.44
CA ALA A 239 11.47 -12.28 19.63
C ALA A 239 10.44 -12.65 20.70
N THR A 240 10.31 -13.94 20.96
CA THR A 240 9.71 -14.45 22.19
C THR A 240 10.43 -13.82 23.36
N LEU A 241 9.79 -12.87 24.03
CA LEU A 241 10.19 -12.48 25.37
C LEU A 241 9.98 -13.70 26.26
N ALA A 242 11.08 -14.29 26.73
CA ALA A 242 11.05 -15.25 27.81
C ALA A 242 10.36 -14.62 29.05
N PRO A 243 9.56 -15.37 29.82
CA PRO A 243 8.92 -14.82 31.01
C PRO A 243 10.01 -14.46 32.03
N ASN A 244 10.21 -13.15 32.25
CA ASN A 244 11.05 -12.68 33.35
C ASN A 244 10.44 -13.13 34.67
N THR A 245 11.23 -13.88 35.41
CA THR A 245 11.03 -14.28 36.80
C THR A 245 10.64 -13.10 37.68
N CYS A 246 9.60 -13.30 38.50
CA CYS A 246 9.18 -12.41 39.58
C CYS A 246 10.37 -11.90 40.41
N ILE A 247 10.56 -10.58 40.43
CA ILE A 247 11.33 -9.91 41.48
C ILE A 247 10.36 -9.64 42.63
N LYS A 248 10.58 -10.30 43.77
CA LYS A 248 9.88 -10.01 45.03
C LYS A 248 10.20 -8.59 45.50
N PRO A 249 9.23 -7.81 46.01
CA PRO A 249 9.54 -6.54 46.64
C PRO A 249 10.21 -6.79 48.01
N GLN A 250 11.40 -6.22 48.19
CA GLN A 250 11.98 -6.01 49.52
C GLN A 250 11.39 -4.72 50.09
N HIS A 251 10.67 -4.83 51.21
CA HIS A 251 10.32 -3.69 52.05
C HIS A 251 11.56 -3.24 52.84
N PRO A 252 11.81 -1.92 52.97
CA PRO A 252 12.62 -1.41 54.05
C PRO A 252 11.76 -1.16 55.31
N SER A 253 12.37 -1.54 56.44
CA SER A 253 12.08 -1.28 57.86
C SER A 253 11.05 -0.22 58.22
#